data_AF-A0A086VL81-F1
#
_entry.id   AF-A0A086VL81-F1
#
_cell.length_a   1.000
_cell.length_b   1.000
_cell.length_c   1.000
_cell.angle_alpha   90.00
_cell.angle_beta   90.00
_cell.angle_gamma   90.00
#
_symmetry.space_group_name_H-M   'P 1'
#
loop_
_entity.id
_entity.type
_entity.pdbx_description
1 polymer ?
#
loop_
_entity_poly.entity_id
_entity_poly.type
_entity_poly.pdbx_seq_one_letter_code
_entity_poly.pdbx_strand_id
1 'polypeptide(L)'
;MDSLSPKYNILSIADSLLGYVHRKESITKMSETKKDKNHPMFGKTGENSPRGMLVFIYSFNTLSNETTLYKSFDNYTEAAKYLECSKHILSRYIDKNKLFKKQWKLSTSLIT
;
A
#
# COMPACT_ATOMS: atom_id res chain seq x y z
N MET A 1 -27.45 -42.66 -34.55
CA MET A 1 -26.51 -42.65 -33.42
C MET A 1 -25.57 -41.49 -33.65
N ASP A 2 -25.85 -40.33 -33.06
CA ASP A 2 -24.99 -39.15 -33.17
C ASP A 2 -23.75 -39.34 -32.30
N SER A 3 -22.63 -39.61 -32.94
CA SER A 3 -21.33 -39.67 -32.29
C SER A 3 -20.77 -38.25 -32.13
N LEU A 4 -20.97 -37.65 -30.96
CA LEU A 4 -20.24 -36.44 -30.58
C LEU A 4 -18.76 -36.82 -30.39
N SER A 5 -17.87 -36.26 -31.20
CA SER A 5 -16.42 -36.39 -31.08
C SER A 5 -15.83 -35.14 -30.42
N PRO A 6 -15.90 -34.99 -29.08
CA PRO A 6 -15.39 -33.78 -28.46
C PRO A 6 -13.86 -33.75 -28.51
N LYS A 7 -13.31 -32.62 -28.93
CA LYS A 7 -11.88 -32.40 -29.14
C LYS A 7 -11.25 -31.90 -27.84
N TYR A 8 -11.03 -32.79 -26.87
CA TYR A 8 -10.34 -32.43 -25.61
C TYR A 8 -8.83 -32.68 -25.70
N ASN A 9 -8.07 -31.90 -24.95
CA ASN A 9 -6.61 -32.00 -24.86
C ASN A 9 -6.22 -33.19 -23.96
N ILE A 10 -5.75 -34.29 -24.55
CA ILE A 10 -5.41 -35.58 -23.89
C ILE A 10 -3.93 -35.72 -23.52
N LEU A 11 -3.19 -34.62 -23.35
CA LEU A 11 -1.76 -34.68 -23.05
C LEU A 11 -1.52 -35.37 -21.69
N SER A 12 -0.57 -36.31 -21.67
CA SER A 12 -0.19 -37.11 -20.48
C SER A 12 0.60 -36.31 -19.44
N ILE A 13 1.12 -35.14 -19.81
CA ILE A 13 1.81 -34.20 -18.94
C ILE A 13 0.96 -32.93 -18.90
N ALA A 14 0.58 -32.49 -17.71
CA ALA A 14 -0.18 -31.27 -17.53
C ALA A 14 0.66 -30.05 -17.97
N ASP A 15 0.27 -29.42 -19.06
CA ASP A 15 0.75 -28.10 -19.45
C ASP A 15 -0.26 -27.02 -18.97
N SER A 16 0.20 -25.78 -18.86
CA SER A 16 -0.61 -24.66 -18.41
C SER A 16 -1.80 -24.41 -19.33
N LEU A 17 -3.01 -24.37 -18.75
CA LEU A 17 -4.27 -24.04 -19.45
C LEU A 17 -4.26 -22.65 -20.10
N LEU A 18 -3.35 -21.76 -19.67
CA LEU A 18 -3.19 -20.40 -20.21
C LEU A 18 -2.32 -20.34 -21.48
N GLY A 19 -1.68 -21.46 -21.89
CA GLY A 19 -1.02 -21.70 -23.18
C GLY A 19 0.15 -20.79 -23.56
N TYR A 20 0.31 -19.64 -22.91
CA TYR A 20 1.29 -18.62 -23.24
C TYR A 20 2.40 -18.60 -22.20
N VAL A 21 3.52 -19.24 -22.54
CA VAL A 21 4.77 -19.13 -21.80
C VAL A 21 5.62 -18.07 -22.51
N HIS A 22 6.04 -17.04 -21.78
CA HIS A 22 6.95 -16.04 -22.34
C HIS A 22 8.24 -16.70 -22.83
N ARG A 23 8.66 -16.37 -24.06
CA ARG A 23 9.97 -16.79 -24.57
C ARG A 23 11.06 -16.31 -23.63
N LYS A 24 12.13 -17.09 -23.48
CA LYS A 24 13.29 -16.76 -22.61
C LYS A 24 13.84 -15.36 -22.90
N GLU A 25 13.91 -14.98 -24.19
CA GLU A 25 14.33 -13.65 -24.64
C GLU A 25 13.40 -12.52 -24.16
N SER A 26 12.10 -12.78 -24.05
CA SER A 26 11.15 -11.79 -23.54
C SER A 26 11.35 -11.59 -22.04
N ILE A 27 11.63 -12.66 -21.31
CA ILE A 27 11.89 -12.62 -19.87
C ILE A 27 13.16 -11.82 -19.59
N THR A 28 14.23 -12.06 -20.34
CA THR A 28 15.49 -11.31 -20.18
C THR A 28 15.29 -9.82 -20.45
N LYS A 29 14.62 -9.45 -21.55
CA LYS A 29 14.29 -8.05 -21.86
C LYS A 29 13.46 -7.38 -20.75
N MET A 30 12.45 -8.07 -20.21
CA MET A 30 11.64 -7.56 -19.10
C MET A 30 12.45 -7.39 -17.80
N SER A 31 13.42 -8.26 -17.56
CA SER A 31 14.31 -8.15 -16.41
C SER A 31 15.29 -6.98 -16.55
N GLU A 32 15.93 -6.86 -17.71
CA GLU A 32 16.90 -5.79 -18.03
C GLU A 32 16.26 -4.40 -17.95
N THR A 33 15.04 -4.25 -18.47
CA THR A 33 14.31 -2.98 -18.43
C THR A 33 14.01 -2.48 -17.01
N LYS A 34 13.88 -3.39 -16.03
CA LYS A 34 13.58 -3.05 -14.63
C LYS A 34 14.82 -3.09 -13.72
N LYS A 35 16.02 -3.17 -14.29
CA LYS A 35 17.27 -3.29 -13.52
C LYS A 35 17.73 -1.93 -12.97
N ASP A 36 18.44 -1.96 -11.85
CA ASP A 36 19.13 -0.82 -11.26
C ASP A 36 18.21 0.41 -11.08
N LYS A 37 18.57 1.55 -11.69
CA LYS A 37 17.86 2.83 -11.59
C LYS A 37 16.46 2.82 -12.20
N ASN A 38 16.19 1.86 -13.10
CA ASN A 38 14.89 1.74 -13.75
C ASN A 38 13.88 0.98 -12.87
N HIS A 39 14.33 0.36 -11.78
CA HIS A 39 13.43 -0.31 -10.86
C HIS A 39 12.54 0.72 -10.14
N PRO A 40 11.21 0.53 -10.06
CA PRO A 40 10.30 1.50 -9.43
C PRO A 40 10.52 1.71 -7.92
N MET A 41 11.27 0.81 -7.28
CA MET A 41 11.71 0.94 -5.88
C MET A 41 13.16 1.44 -5.73
N PHE A 42 13.85 1.75 -6.82
CA PHE A 42 15.20 2.32 -6.75
C PHE A 42 15.19 3.64 -5.96
N GLY A 43 16.09 3.78 -4.99
CA GLY A 43 16.19 4.96 -4.12
C GLY A 43 15.11 5.07 -3.03
N LYS A 44 14.09 4.21 -3.01
CA LYS A 44 13.02 4.22 -2.00
C LYS A 44 13.40 3.43 -0.74
N THR A 45 14.43 3.90 -0.04
CA THR A 45 14.98 3.27 1.18
C THR A 45 15.02 4.28 2.32
N GLY A 46 14.88 3.81 3.57
CA GLY A 46 14.96 4.66 4.76
C GLY A 46 13.80 5.65 4.85
N GLU A 47 14.11 6.94 4.96
CA GLU A 47 13.14 8.05 5.01
C GLU A 47 12.31 8.17 3.72
N ASN A 48 12.90 7.85 2.57
CA ASN A 48 12.21 7.82 1.27
C ASN A 48 11.39 6.54 1.08
N SER A 49 11.32 5.67 2.08
CA SER A 49 10.48 4.49 2.03
C SER A 49 9.02 4.90 2.08
N PRO A 50 8.15 4.38 1.19
CA PRO A 50 6.70 4.61 1.28
C PRO A 50 6.09 4.08 2.60
N ARG A 51 6.84 3.32 3.40
CA ARG A 51 6.42 2.79 4.70
C ARG A 51 6.86 3.64 5.90
N GLY A 52 7.81 4.58 5.71
CA GLY A 52 8.30 5.49 6.77
C GLY A 52 7.44 6.74 6.84
N MET A 53 6.14 6.60 7.15
CA MET A 53 5.25 7.74 7.23
C MET A 53 5.14 8.26 8.66
N LEU A 54 5.47 9.54 8.81
CA LEU A 54 5.24 10.32 10.03
C LEU A 54 3.73 10.44 10.29
N VAL A 55 3.35 10.46 11.57
CA VAL A 55 1.97 10.71 11.98
C VAL A 55 1.96 11.84 13.00
N PHE A 56 1.23 12.90 12.68
CA PHE A 56 0.98 14.05 13.53
C PHE A 56 -0.44 13.96 14.12
N ILE A 57 -0.52 14.16 15.44
CA ILE A 57 -1.76 14.22 16.20
C ILE A 57 -1.98 15.67 16.61
N TYR A 58 -3.15 16.20 16.26
CA TYR A 58 -3.57 17.54 16.62
C TYR A 58 -4.79 17.49 17.53
N SER A 59 -4.80 18.34 18.55
CA SER A 59 -5.99 18.63 19.34
C SER A 59 -6.84 19.63 18.57
N PHE A 60 -8.13 19.34 18.39
CA PHE A 60 -9.06 20.25 17.74
C PHE A 60 -9.98 20.90 18.77
N ASN A 61 -9.93 22.23 18.90
CA ASN A 61 -10.83 22.96 19.79
C ASN A 61 -12.04 23.48 19.00
N THR A 62 -13.24 22.99 19.33
CA THR A 62 -14.48 23.35 18.63
C THR A 62 -14.93 24.79 18.88
N LEU A 63 -14.48 25.45 19.95
CA LEU A 63 -14.84 26.85 20.23
C LEU A 63 -13.97 27.84 19.45
N SER A 64 -12.67 27.57 19.39
CA SER A 64 -11.69 28.48 18.76
C SER A 64 -11.46 28.16 17.28
N ASN A 65 -11.93 27.01 16.79
CA ASN A 65 -11.55 26.41 15.49
C ASN A 65 -10.03 26.28 15.28
N GLU A 66 -9.28 26.30 16.38
CA GLU A 66 -7.83 26.18 16.37
C GLU A 66 -7.41 24.71 16.45
N THR A 67 -6.39 24.39 15.67
CA THR A 67 -5.78 23.07 15.61
C THR A 67 -4.36 23.18 16.14
N THR A 68 -4.09 22.63 17.32
CA THR A 68 -2.76 22.69 17.94
C THR A 68 -2.07 21.34 17.85
N LEU A 69 -0.79 21.34 17.46
CA LEU A 69 0.00 20.11 17.38
C LEU A 69 0.19 19.56 18.79
N TYR A 70 -0.26 18.32 19.02
CA TYR A 70 -0.18 17.66 20.31
C TYR A 70 1.03 16.72 20.39
N LYS A 71 1.20 15.85 19.39
CA LYS A 71 2.28 14.84 19.38
C LYS A 71 2.60 14.39 17.96
N SER A 72 3.85 13.99 17.73
CA SER A 72 4.29 13.35 16.49
C SER A 72 4.87 11.96 16.77
N PHE A 73 4.83 11.11 15.76
CA PHE A 73 5.41 9.78 15.74
C PHE A 73 6.06 9.52 14.40
N ASP A 74 7.17 8.77 14.42
CA ASP A 74 7.90 8.45 13.18
C ASP A 74 7.29 7.28 12.40
N ASN A 75 6.32 6.60 13.01
CA ASN A 75 5.70 5.42 12.42
C ASN A 75 4.25 5.22 12.88
N TYR A 76 3.42 4.73 11.96
CA TYR A 76 2.04 4.32 12.21
C TYR A 76 1.91 3.31 13.35
N THR A 77 2.88 2.42 13.51
CA THR A 77 2.83 1.36 14.52
C THR A 77 2.84 1.93 15.94
N GLU A 78 3.67 2.94 16.20
CA GLU A 78 3.76 3.58 17.52
C GLU A 78 2.55 4.46 17.79
N ALA A 79 2.13 5.25 16.80
CA ALA A 79 0.93 6.07 16.89
C ALA A 79 -0.32 5.22 17.16
N ALA A 80 -0.47 4.09 16.46
CA ALA A 80 -1.60 3.18 16.64
C ALA A 80 -1.61 2.53 18.02
N LYS A 81 -0.43 2.13 18.54
CA LYS A 81 -0.30 1.63 19.93
C LYS A 81 -0.70 2.69 20.95
N TYR A 82 -0.23 3.92 20.78
CA TYR A 82 -0.55 5.03 21.67
C TYR A 82 -2.05 5.35 21.70
N LEU A 83 -2.73 5.27 20.55
CA LEU A 83 -4.16 5.54 20.42
C LEU A 83 -5.06 4.34 20.72
N GLU A 84 -4.46 3.19 21.06
CA GLU A 84 -5.12 1.90 21.27
C GLU A 84 -6.01 1.50 20.08
N CYS A 85 -5.47 1.64 18.85
CA CYS A 85 -6.19 1.29 17.63
C CYS A 85 -5.34 0.47 16.65
N SER A 86 -5.96 -0.04 15.59
CA SER A 86 -5.21 -0.70 14.52
C SER A 86 -4.61 0.32 13.54
N LYS A 87 -3.50 -0.05 12.89
CA LYS A 87 -2.85 0.77 11.86
C LYS A 87 -3.79 1.13 10.71
N HIS A 88 -4.68 0.19 10.34
CA HIS A 88 -5.65 0.38 9.28
C HIS A 88 -6.71 1.43 9.64
N ILE A 89 -7.17 1.46 10.90
CA ILE A 89 -8.08 2.49 11.38
C ILE A 89 -7.37 3.85 11.31
N LEU A 90 -6.14 3.95 11.79
CA LEU A 90 -5.36 5.20 11.76
C LEU A 90 -5.26 5.76 10.33
N SER A 91 -4.83 4.94 9.37
CA SER A 91 -4.74 5.32 7.94
C SER A 91 -6.08 5.79 7.40
N ARG A 92 -7.15 5.04 7.66
CA ARG A 92 -8.48 5.37 7.15
C ARG A 92 -9.00 6.71 7.67
N TYR A 93 -8.66 7.09 8.91
CA TYR A 93 -9.05 8.37 9.48
C TYR A 93 -8.26 9.54 8.90
N ILE A 94 -6.97 9.33 8.62
CA ILE A 94 -6.12 10.28 7.92
C ILE A 94 -6.63 10.50 6.49
N ASP A 95 -6.85 9.43 5.73
CA ASP A 95 -7.32 9.49 4.33
C ASP A 95 -8.69 10.18 4.21
N LYS A 96 -9.57 9.94 5.19
CA LYS A 96 -10.91 10.54 5.21
C LYS A 96 -10.95 11.93 5.84
N ASN A 97 -9.83 12.42 6.37
CA ASN A 97 -9.73 13.68 7.12
C ASN A 97 -10.85 13.82 8.18
N LYS A 98 -11.07 12.74 8.95
CA LYS A 98 -12.11 12.69 10.01
C LYS A 98 -11.48 12.82 11.39
N LEU A 99 -12.24 13.38 12.33
CA LEU A 99 -11.85 13.41 13.74
C LEU A 99 -11.85 12.01 14.35
N PHE A 100 -10.69 11.57 14.81
CA PHE A 100 -10.51 10.36 15.57
C PHE A 100 -11.00 10.57 17.01
N LYS A 101 -11.81 9.64 17.53
CA LYS A 101 -12.49 9.74 18.84
C LYS A 101 -13.21 11.10 19.06
N LYS A 102 -13.66 11.75 17.99
CA LYS A 102 -14.30 13.09 17.99
C LYS A 102 -13.45 14.23 18.60
N GLN A 103 -12.15 14.01 18.80
CA GLN A 103 -11.27 14.96 19.49
C GLN A 103 -9.99 15.24 18.71
N TRP A 104 -9.43 14.21 18.08
CA TRP A 104 -8.10 14.28 17.48
C TRP A 104 -8.18 14.38 15.98
N LYS A 105 -7.43 15.31 15.40
CA LYS A 105 -7.18 15.37 13.95
C LYS A 105 -5.82 14.72 13.68
N LEU A 106 -5.78 13.82 12.71
CA LEU A 106 -4.59 13.05 12.36
C LEU A 106 -4.12 13.46 10.97
N SER A 107 -2.81 13.58 10.78
CA SER A 107 -2.21 13.94 9.48
C SER A 107 -0.86 13.27 9.29
N THR A 108 -0.46 13.04 8.04
CA THR A 108 0.89 12.62 7.65
C THR A 108 1.82 13.78 7.33
N SER A 109 1.29 15.00 7.29
CA SER A 109 2.01 16.22 6.95
C SER A 109 1.71 17.31 7.97
N LEU A 110 2.67 18.20 8.19
CA LEU A 110 2.45 19.38 9.02
C LEU A 110 1.38 20.25 8.36
N ILE A 111 0.30 20.47 9.09
CA ILE A 111 -0.74 21.43 8.71
C ILE A 111 -0.22 22.80 9.13
N THR A 112 0.31 23.55 8.17
CA THR A 112 0.62 24.99 8.30
C THR A 112 -0.62 25.85 8.09
#